data_AF-A0AAE1Y0L3-F1
#
_entry.id   AF-A0AAE1Y0L3-F1
#
_cell.length_a   1.000
_cell.length_b   1.000
_cell.length_c   1.000
_cell.angle_alpha   90.00
_cell.angle_beta   90.00
_cell.angle_gamma   90.00
#
_symmetry.space_group_name_H-M   'P 1'
#
loop_
_entity.id
_entity.type
_entity.pdbx_description
1 polymer ?
#
loop_
_entity_poly.entity_id
_entity_poly.type
_entity_poly.pdbx_seq_one_letter_code
_entity_poly.pdbx_strand_id
1 'polypeptide(L)'
;MVYSITLSCRISHQRLAQAHFTISSPPHRYLTPAVHCYLRQIPTEHHRPLVTPLLNLMGGPPLTTLTIIISDAAALLNHGVDESYSLTIPSVGAAAVLNAETPWGAMRGLEMFSQLVYAKPERVACGLYISDGPLFPHRGIMLDTARNYYGVEDLLRLIRAIDMNKLNIFHWHITKSYSFLLVVPSEPELAAKGAYREEMKYTAADVKRVVEYGMEHGVRVVPEIDMPEARKSTTYLTNQLQNLKGFRGRGVRRGWPIQGGT
;
A
#
# COMPACT_ATOMS: atom_id res chain seq x y z
N MET A 1 -8.09 -8.41 -11.95
CA MET A 1 -8.91 -8.46 -10.72
C MET A 1 -8.68 -9.81 -10.08
N VAL A 2 -8.12 -9.86 -8.86
CA VAL A 2 -7.73 -11.10 -8.17
C VAL A 2 -8.36 -11.17 -6.78
N TYR A 3 -9.63 -10.74 -6.69
CA TYR A 3 -10.43 -10.72 -5.47
C TYR A 3 -11.65 -11.62 -5.66
N SER A 4 -11.97 -12.43 -4.66
CA SER A 4 -13.16 -13.29 -4.67
C SER A 4 -14.27 -12.60 -3.88
N ILE A 5 -15.02 -11.72 -4.54
CA ILE A 5 -16.13 -11.01 -3.90
C ILE A 5 -17.38 -11.89 -3.95
N THR A 6 -17.85 -12.33 -2.79
CA THR A 6 -19.18 -12.95 -2.67
C THR A 6 -20.19 -11.88 -2.27
N LEU A 7 -21.08 -11.50 -3.19
CA LEU A 7 -22.21 -10.58 -2.94
C LEU A 7 -23.50 -11.39 -2.85
N SER A 8 -24.17 -11.35 -1.70
CA SER A 8 -25.44 -12.04 -1.48
C SER A 8 -26.54 -11.04 -1.10
N CYS A 9 -27.08 -10.23 -2.03
CA CYS A 9 -28.34 -9.50 -1.83
C CYS A 9 -28.83 -8.72 -3.07
N ARG A 10 -30.12 -8.31 -3.07
CA ARG A 10 -30.60 -7.14 -3.84
C ARG A 10 -29.95 -5.87 -3.27
N ILE A 11 -29.26 -5.09 -4.11
CA ILE A 11 -28.56 -3.88 -3.69
C ILE A 11 -29.57 -2.74 -3.48
N SER A 12 -29.67 -2.26 -2.24
CA SER A 12 -30.40 -1.03 -1.86
C SER A 12 -29.39 0.08 -1.51
N HIS A 13 -29.87 1.31 -1.33
CA HIS A 13 -29.00 2.47 -1.08
C HIS A 13 -29.47 3.32 0.09
N GLN A 14 -28.51 3.87 0.83
CA GLN A 14 -28.71 4.81 1.94
C GLN A 14 -27.98 6.12 1.70
N ARG A 15 -28.45 7.20 2.33
CA ARG A 15 -27.75 8.49 2.32
C ARG A 15 -26.58 8.46 3.30
N LEU A 16 -25.47 9.09 2.95
CA LEU A 16 -24.33 9.28 3.84
C LEU A 16 -24.45 10.65 4.54
N ALA A 17 -24.38 10.68 5.88
CA ALA A 17 -24.47 11.92 6.66
C ALA A 17 -23.12 12.68 6.69
N GLN A 18 -22.68 13.25 5.57
CA GLN A 18 -21.32 13.79 5.42
C GLN A 18 -20.85 14.73 6.55
N ALA A 19 -21.67 15.66 7.00
CA ALA A 19 -21.30 16.61 8.06
C ALA A 19 -21.02 15.94 9.43
N HIS A 20 -21.45 14.69 9.60
CA HIS A 20 -21.37 13.93 10.84
C HIS A 20 -20.82 12.52 10.65
N PHE A 21 -20.28 12.21 9.46
CA PHE A 21 -19.77 10.87 9.17
C PHE A 21 -18.43 10.67 9.86
N THR A 22 -18.33 9.63 10.69
CA THR A 22 -17.12 9.29 11.43
C THR A 22 -16.69 7.86 11.16
N ILE A 23 -15.38 7.65 11.09
CA ILE A 23 -14.78 6.32 11.05
C ILE A 23 -14.11 6.10 12.41
N SER A 24 -14.66 5.16 13.19
CA SER A 24 -14.12 4.75 14.49
C SER A 24 -13.16 3.59 14.28
N SER A 25 -11.93 3.71 14.78
CA SER A 25 -10.92 2.65 14.66
C SER A 25 -10.01 2.62 15.89
N PRO A 26 -9.42 1.45 16.24
CA PRO A 26 -8.39 1.37 17.26
C PRO A 26 -7.19 2.26 16.90
N PRO A 27 -6.51 2.87 17.89
CA PRO A 27 -5.33 3.68 17.63
C PRO A 27 -4.22 2.81 17.06
N HIS A 28 -3.77 3.12 15.85
CA HIS A 28 -2.69 2.39 15.19
C HIS A 28 -1.90 3.34 14.29
N ARG A 29 -0.56 3.23 14.34
CA ARG A 29 0.38 4.18 13.73
C ARG A 29 0.08 4.48 12.26
N TYR A 30 -0.29 3.47 11.49
CA TYR A 30 -0.51 3.60 10.05
C TYR A 30 -1.98 3.62 9.64
N LEU A 31 -2.86 3.02 10.46
CA LEU A 31 -4.29 2.96 10.16
C LEU A 31 -4.97 4.30 10.43
N THR A 32 -4.59 5.00 11.50
CA THR A 32 -5.17 6.30 11.81
C THR A 32 -4.93 7.33 10.69
N PRO A 33 -3.71 7.48 10.13
CA PRO A 33 -3.50 8.28 8.92
C PRO A 33 -4.34 7.83 7.72
N ALA A 34 -4.45 6.52 7.47
CA ALA A 34 -5.27 5.97 6.39
C ALA A 34 -6.75 6.36 6.54
N VAL A 35 -7.30 6.23 7.75
CA VAL A 35 -8.67 6.64 8.08
C VAL A 35 -8.87 8.14 7.79
N HIS A 36 -7.93 8.99 8.18
CA HIS A 36 -7.99 10.42 7.87
C HIS A 36 -7.91 10.69 6.37
N CYS A 37 -7.14 9.89 5.61
CA CYS A 37 -7.09 9.98 4.17
C CYS A 37 -8.47 9.68 3.56
N TYR A 38 -9.10 8.57 3.94
CA TYR A 38 -10.42 8.18 3.45
C TYR A 38 -11.52 9.16 3.83
N LEU A 39 -11.49 9.71 5.05
CA LEU A 39 -12.42 10.76 5.47
C LEU A 39 -12.33 12.02 4.59
N ARG A 40 -11.12 12.36 4.09
CA ARG A 40 -10.94 13.45 3.13
C ARG A 40 -11.30 13.03 1.69
N GLN A 41 -11.05 11.78 1.33
CA GLN A 41 -11.26 11.25 -0.02
C GLN A 41 -12.75 11.10 -0.35
N ILE A 42 -13.56 10.54 0.54
CA ILE A 42 -14.98 10.28 0.33
C ILE A 42 -15.77 11.51 -0.16
N PRO A 43 -15.64 12.72 0.44
CA PRO A 43 -16.34 13.91 -0.04
C PRO A 43 -15.69 14.57 -1.26
N THR A 44 -14.42 14.31 -1.54
CA THR A 44 -13.66 14.99 -2.62
C THR A 44 -13.63 14.20 -3.91
N GLU A 45 -13.63 12.87 -3.84
CA GLU A 45 -13.68 12.02 -5.01
C GLU A 45 -15.10 11.86 -5.53
N HIS A 46 -15.24 12.00 -6.84
CA HIS A 46 -16.53 11.96 -7.51
C HIS A 46 -16.51 10.86 -8.54
N HIS A 47 -16.91 9.67 -8.10
CA HIS A 47 -17.10 8.53 -9.00
C HIS A 47 -18.47 8.67 -9.69
N ARG A 48 -18.43 8.94 -11.00
CA ARG A 48 -19.61 8.80 -11.85
C ARG A 48 -19.65 7.38 -12.38
N PRO A 49 -20.59 6.53 -11.95
CA PRO A 49 -20.66 5.17 -12.45
C PRO A 49 -20.95 5.20 -13.95
N LEU A 50 -20.27 4.35 -14.72
CA LEU A 50 -20.52 4.20 -16.16
C LEU A 50 -21.95 3.73 -16.42
N VAL A 51 -22.49 2.91 -15.51
CA VAL A 51 -23.88 2.47 -15.49
C VAL A 51 -24.50 2.91 -14.17
N THR A 52 -25.45 3.83 -14.23
CA THR A 52 -26.18 4.28 -13.04
C THR A 52 -27.02 3.13 -12.49
N PRO A 53 -26.79 2.68 -11.25
CA PRO A 53 -27.61 1.61 -10.68
C PRO A 53 -29.04 2.09 -10.44
N LEU A 54 -30.01 1.17 -10.54
CA LEU A 54 -31.37 1.44 -10.12
C LEU A 54 -31.38 1.80 -8.62
N LEU A 55 -31.93 2.97 -8.30
CA LEU A 55 -31.92 3.54 -6.96
C LEU A 55 -33.10 3.02 -6.14
N ASN A 56 -32.96 1.85 -5.52
CA ASN A 56 -33.84 1.41 -4.45
C ASN A 56 -33.41 2.10 -3.14
N LEU A 57 -33.97 3.29 -2.89
CA LEU A 57 -33.69 4.07 -1.70
C LEU A 57 -34.42 3.50 -0.49
N MET A 58 -33.70 3.24 0.59
CA MET A 58 -34.29 2.96 1.89
C MET A 58 -34.65 4.29 2.58
N GLY A 59 -35.86 4.37 3.15
CA GLY A 59 -36.33 5.53 3.92
C GLY A 59 -35.74 5.64 5.34
N GLY A 60 -34.66 4.93 5.64
CA GLY A 60 -34.02 4.89 6.96
C GLY A 60 -33.15 6.10 7.27
N PRO A 61 -32.66 6.24 8.52
CA PRO A 61 -31.71 7.27 8.89
C PRO A 61 -30.42 7.15 8.06
N PRO A 62 -29.73 8.26 7.77
CA PRO A 62 -28.49 8.22 7.01
C PRO A 62 -27.39 7.50 7.80
N LEU A 63 -26.44 6.91 7.08
CA LEU A 63 -25.26 6.28 7.69
C LEU A 63 -24.35 7.37 8.29
N THR A 64 -24.05 7.27 9.58
CA THR A 64 -23.25 8.23 10.34
C THR A 64 -21.90 7.67 10.78
N THR A 65 -21.77 6.35 10.94
CA THR A 65 -20.57 5.78 11.54
C THR A 65 -20.13 4.51 10.83
N LEU A 66 -18.82 4.40 10.57
CA LEU A 66 -18.17 3.15 10.20
C LEU A 66 -17.26 2.73 11.36
N THR A 67 -17.53 1.56 11.96
CA THR A 67 -16.72 1.03 13.05
C THR A 67 -15.77 -0.03 12.51
N ILE A 68 -14.47 0.16 12.72
CA ILE A 68 -13.42 -0.78 12.36
C ILE A 68 -13.07 -1.62 13.59
N ILE A 69 -13.11 -2.94 13.45
CA ILE A 69 -12.74 -3.91 14.47
C ILE A 69 -11.57 -4.73 13.94
N ILE A 70 -10.52 -4.85 14.75
CA ILE A 70 -9.26 -5.53 14.39
C ILE A 70 -8.93 -6.56 15.47
N SER A 71 -8.65 -7.80 15.06
CA SER A 71 -8.25 -8.88 15.97
C SER A 71 -6.80 -8.72 16.45
N ASP A 72 -5.85 -8.59 15.52
CA ASP A 72 -4.42 -8.42 15.77
C ASP A 72 -3.92 -7.08 15.24
N ALA A 73 -3.93 -6.07 16.11
CA ALA A 73 -3.43 -4.74 15.79
C ALA A 73 -1.88 -4.64 15.75
N ALA A 74 -1.15 -5.67 16.19
CA ALA A 74 0.31 -5.67 16.24
C ALA A 74 0.96 -6.29 15.00
N ALA A 75 0.17 -6.90 14.11
CA ALA A 75 0.64 -7.53 12.88
C ALA A 75 1.49 -6.57 12.02
N LEU A 76 2.74 -6.97 11.75
CA LEU A 76 3.64 -6.23 10.87
C LEU A 76 3.30 -6.44 9.39
N LEU A 77 3.55 -5.42 8.56
CA LEU A 77 3.35 -5.50 7.11
C LEU A 77 4.44 -6.35 6.44
N ASN A 78 4.27 -7.66 6.47
CA ASN A 78 5.19 -8.64 5.89
C ASN A 78 4.55 -9.43 4.73
N HIS A 79 5.36 -10.23 4.04
CA HIS A 79 4.83 -11.15 3.04
C HIS A 79 3.91 -12.18 3.70
N GLY A 80 2.69 -12.34 3.17
CA GLY A 80 1.71 -13.30 3.68
C GLY A 80 0.93 -12.83 4.91
N VAL A 81 1.04 -11.55 5.31
CA VAL A 81 0.16 -11.00 6.34
C VAL A 81 -1.29 -11.08 5.89
N ASP A 82 -2.21 -11.33 6.84
CA ASP A 82 -3.63 -11.45 6.54
C ASP A 82 -4.20 -10.09 6.11
N GLU A 83 -4.63 -9.99 4.85
CA GLU A 83 -5.27 -8.80 4.27
C GLU A 83 -6.79 -9.01 4.05
N SER A 84 -7.37 -10.05 4.65
CA SER A 84 -8.80 -10.32 4.57
C SER A 84 -9.61 -9.36 5.44
N TYR A 85 -10.85 -9.12 5.01
CA TYR A 85 -11.79 -8.29 5.74
C TYR A 85 -13.24 -8.72 5.47
N SER A 86 -14.13 -8.30 6.35
CA SER A 86 -15.57 -8.34 6.11
C SER A 86 -16.21 -6.98 6.37
N LEU A 87 -17.05 -6.53 5.45
CA LEU A 87 -17.75 -5.26 5.52
C LEU A 87 -19.26 -5.50 5.53
N THR A 88 -19.92 -5.04 6.59
CA THR A 88 -21.37 -5.11 6.74
C THR A 88 -21.95 -3.70 6.71
N ILE A 89 -22.82 -3.43 5.74
CA ILE A 89 -23.58 -2.19 5.68
C ILE A 89 -25.06 -2.58 5.79
N PRO A 90 -25.71 -2.40 6.96
CA PRO A 90 -27.07 -2.87 7.18
C PRO A 90 -28.06 -2.06 6.34
N SER A 91 -29.21 -2.67 6.00
CA SER A 91 -30.29 -1.99 5.26
C SER A 91 -31.05 -0.97 6.12
N VAL A 92 -30.93 -1.07 7.45
CA VAL A 92 -31.50 -0.16 8.44
C VAL A 92 -30.48 0.06 9.55
N GLY A 93 -30.30 1.32 9.96
CA GLY A 93 -29.37 1.70 11.02
C GLY A 93 -28.33 2.71 10.54
N ALA A 94 -27.67 3.36 11.50
CA ALA A 94 -26.72 4.43 11.22
C ALA A 94 -25.25 3.98 11.26
N ALA A 95 -24.98 2.71 11.59
CA ALA A 95 -23.65 2.18 11.78
C ALA A 95 -23.33 1.01 10.82
N ALA A 96 -22.21 1.13 10.10
CA ALA A 96 -21.58 0.07 9.34
C ALA A 96 -20.41 -0.52 10.13
N VAL A 97 -20.08 -1.79 9.88
CA VAL A 97 -19.02 -2.50 10.59
C VAL A 97 -18.04 -3.09 9.59
N LEU A 98 -16.76 -2.81 9.79
CA LEU A 98 -15.64 -3.39 9.06
C LEU A 98 -14.81 -4.23 10.03
N ASN A 99 -14.79 -5.54 9.85
CA ASN A 99 -13.93 -6.44 10.62
C ASN A 99 -12.74 -6.86 9.77
N ALA A 100 -11.55 -6.90 10.34
CA ALA A 100 -10.36 -7.44 9.71
C ALA A 100 -9.48 -8.14 10.75
N GLU A 101 -8.68 -9.11 10.31
CA GLU A 101 -7.72 -9.74 11.21
C GLU A 101 -6.60 -8.76 11.58
N THR A 102 -6.14 -7.97 10.61
CA THR A 102 -5.03 -7.02 10.79
C THR A 102 -5.39 -5.61 10.32
N PRO A 103 -4.59 -4.57 10.69
CA PRO A 103 -4.77 -3.22 10.16
C PRO A 103 -4.70 -3.15 8.63
N TRP A 104 -3.96 -4.06 8.00
CA TRP A 104 -3.76 -4.09 6.54
C TRP A 104 -5.02 -4.56 5.81
N GLY A 105 -5.71 -5.57 6.35
CA GLY A 105 -7.04 -5.96 5.86
C GLY A 105 -8.07 -4.84 6.04
N ALA A 106 -8.01 -4.12 7.16
CA ALA A 106 -8.88 -2.96 7.40
C ALA A 106 -8.67 -1.85 6.36
N MET A 107 -7.44 -1.57 5.93
CA MET A 107 -7.17 -0.62 4.84
C MET A 107 -7.81 -1.07 3.52
N ARG A 108 -7.78 -2.38 3.18
CA ARG A 108 -8.45 -2.90 1.98
C ARG A 108 -9.97 -2.75 2.06
N GLY A 109 -10.53 -2.94 3.25
CA GLY A 109 -11.94 -2.71 3.50
C GLY A 109 -12.36 -1.24 3.43
N LEU A 110 -11.49 -0.32 3.86
CA LEU A 110 -11.70 1.11 3.69
C LEU A 110 -11.72 1.51 2.21
N GLU A 111 -10.81 0.96 1.40
CA GLU A 111 -10.83 1.15 -0.05
C GLU A 111 -12.12 0.61 -0.68
N MET A 112 -12.59 -0.56 -0.23
CA MET A 112 -13.88 -1.07 -0.70
C MET A 112 -15.04 -0.16 -0.32
N PHE A 113 -15.06 0.33 0.92
CA PHE A 113 -16.08 1.25 1.39
C PHE A 113 -16.07 2.55 0.59
N SER A 114 -14.90 3.12 0.28
CA SER A 114 -14.79 4.34 -0.52
C SER A 114 -15.41 4.18 -1.92
N GLN A 115 -15.20 3.02 -2.54
CA GLN A 115 -15.77 2.69 -3.87
C GLN A 115 -17.28 2.42 -3.84
N LEU A 116 -17.84 2.07 -2.67
CA LEU A 116 -19.29 1.93 -2.49
C LEU A 116 -20.00 3.28 -2.28
N VAL A 117 -19.26 4.36 -2.02
CA VAL A 117 -19.81 5.70 -1.94
C VAL A 117 -19.85 6.35 -3.32
N TYR A 118 -21.02 6.84 -3.73
CA TYR A 118 -21.23 7.44 -5.03
C TYR A 118 -22.34 8.52 -5.01
N ALA A 119 -22.51 9.23 -6.13
CA ALA A 119 -23.52 10.28 -6.35
C ALA A 119 -23.37 11.57 -5.49
N LYS A 120 -24.17 12.58 -5.83
CA LYS A 120 -24.34 13.83 -5.07
C LYS A 120 -25.84 14.11 -4.87
N PRO A 121 -26.34 14.26 -3.63
CA PRO A 121 -25.66 14.01 -2.37
C PRO A 121 -25.20 12.54 -2.25
N GLU A 122 -24.17 12.31 -1.46
CA GLU A 122 -23.42 11.06 -1.34
C GLU A 122 -24.31 9.95 -0.80
N ARG A 123 -24.20 8.81 -1.45
CA ARG A 123 -24.97 7.60 -1.17
C ARG A 123 -24.03 6.44 -1.05
N VAL A 124 -24.40 5.48 -0.23
CA VAL A 124 -23.67 4.24 -0.05
C VAL A 124 -24.61 3.06 -0.29
N ALA A 125 -24.10 2.04 -0.96
CA ALA A 125 -24.83 0.77 -1.10
C ALA A 125 -25.02 0.14 0.29
N CYS A 126 -26.22 -0.37 0.58
CA CYS A 126 -26.60 -0.91 1.88
C CYS A 126 -27.36 -2.23 1.76
N GLY A 127 -27.59 -2.89 2.89
CA GLY A 127 -28.19 -4.24 2.93
C GLY A 127 -27.26 -5.30 2.37
N LEU A 128 -25.95 -5.07 2.51
CA LEU A 128 -24.91 -5.92 1.95
C LEU A 128 -23.94 -6.40 3.02
N TYR A 129 -23.44 -7.60 2.77
CA TYR A 129 -22.32 -8.21 3.46
C TYR A 129 -21.28 -8.56 2.40
N ILE A 130 -20.04 -8.11 2.62
CA ILE A 130 -18.89 -8.44 1.79
C ILE A 130 -17.92 -9.20 2.68
N SER A 131 -17.44 -10.34 2.20
CA SER A 131 -16.25 -11.01 2.70
C SER A 131 -15.26 -11.05 1.55
N ASP A 132 -14.06 -10.53 1.75
CA ASP A 132 -13.05 -10.42 0.71
C ASP A 132 -11.64 -10.65 1.27
N GLY A 133 -10.75 -11.11 0.40
CA GLY A 133 -9.37 -11.43 0.71
C GLY A 133 -8.59 -11.72 -0.57
N PRO A 134 -7.27 -11.48 -0.58
CA PRO A 134 -6.47 -11.69 -1.78
C PRO A 134 -6.20 -13.19 -2.02
N LEU A 135 -6.31 -13.63 -3.28
CA LEU A 135 -5.87 -14.98 -3.68
C LEU A 135 -4.34 -15.13 -3.62
N PHE A 136 -3.59 -14.07 -3.91
CA PHE A 136 -2.13 -14.06 -3.87
C PHE A 136 -1.61 -13.00 -2.90
N PRO A 137 -0.66 -13.34 -2.01
CA PRO A 137 -0.10 -12.39 -1.04
C PRO A 137 0.92 -11.41 -1.66
N HIS A 138 1.35 -11.61 -2.90
CA HIS A 138 2.34 -10.77 -3.58
C HIS A 138 1.74 -10.14 -4.84
N ARG A 139 1.32 -8.88 -4.75
CA ARG A 139 0.63 -8.16 -5.83
C ARG A 139 1.29 -6.80 -6.00
N GLY A 140 2.08 -6.62 -7.05
CA GLY A 140 2.88 -5.41 -7.17
C GLY A 140 3.11 -4.91 -8.57
N ILE A 141 3.62 -3.69 -8.63
CA ILE A 141 4.10 -3.01 -9.84
C ILE A 141 5.57 -2.67 -9.62
N MET A 142 6.36 -2.82 -10.68
CA MET A 142 7.75 -2.38 -10.69
C MET A 142 7.87 -1.05 -11.43
N LEU A 143 8.55 -0.07 -10.82
CA LEU A 143 8.93 1.19 -11.48
C LEU A 143 10.45 1.29 -11.57
N ASP A 144 10.92 1.48 -12.79
CA ASP A 144 12.33 1.72 -13.11
C ASP A 144 12.61 3.22 -13.10
N THR A 145 13.08 3.70 -11.95
CA THR A 145 13.54 5.10 -11.79
C THR A 145 15.00 5.26 -12.15
N ALA A 146 15.72 4.16 -12.41
CA ALA A 146 17.10 4.23 -12.83
C ALA A 146 17.20 4.80 -14.24
N ARG A 147 16.38 4.33 -15.19
CA ARG A 147 16.48 4.80 -16.60
C ARG A 147 16.03 6.24 -16.81
N ASN A 148 15.07 6.71 -16.03
CA ASN A 148 14.54 8.07 -16.04
C ASN A 148 14.16 8.44 -14.60
N TYR A 149 14.49 9.67 -14.17
CA TYR A 149 14.11 10.14 -12.85
C TYR A 149 12.61 10.43 -12.77
N TYR A 150 11.99 10.03 -11.64
CA TYR A 150 10.62 10.37 -11.27
C TYR A 150 10.64 11.10 -9.93
N GLY A 151 9.93 12.23 -9.81
CA GLY A 151 9.88 12.98 -8.57
C GLY A 151 9.21 12.19 -7.43
N VAL A 152 9.56 12.50 -6.18
CA VAL A 152 8.98 11.82 -5.00
C VAL A 152 7.46 11.87 -5.02
N GLU A 153 6.86 13.01 -5.38
CA GLU A 153 5.40 13.13 -5.47
C GLU A 153 4.76 12.18 -6.49
N ASP A 154 5.45 11.88 -7.60
CA ASP A 154 4.97 10.88 -8.57
C ASP A 154 5.03 9.47 -7.99
N LEU A 155 6.04 9.16 -7.18
CA LEU A 155 6.13 7.88 -6.47
C LEU A 155 4.99 7.73 -5.45
N LEU A 156 4.69 8.79 -4.70
CA LEU A 156 3.57 8.79 -3.75
C LEU A 156 2.24 8.62 -4.48
N ARG A 157 2.05 9.33 -5.60
CA ARG A 157 0.86 9.18 -6.46
C ARG A 157 0.72 7.75 -7.00
N LEU A 158 1.82 7.10 -7.38
CA LEU A 158 1.81 5.70 -7.79
C LEU A 158 1.43 4.77 -6.63
N ILE A 159 1.98 4.97 -5.43
CA ILE A 159 1.63 4.19 -4.23
C ILE A 159 0.13 4.31 -3.92
N ARG A 160 -0.44 5.51 -4.03
CA ARG A 160 -1.89 5.71 -3.88
C ARG A 160 -2.69 4.90 -4.91
N ALA A 161 -2.24 4.88 -6.16
CA ALA A 161 -2.90 4.08 -7.21
C ALA A 161 -2.75 2.56 -6.97
N ILE A 162 -1.62 2.11 -6.43
CA ILE A 162 -1.38 0.72 -6.01
C ILE A 162 -2.43 0.33 -4.95
N ASP A 163 -2.64 1.16 -3.93
CA ASP A 163 -3.62 0.92 -2.87
C ASP A 163 -5.08 0.94 -3.35
N MET A 164 -5.46 1.87 -4.22
CA MET A 164 -6.80 1.91 -4.84
C MET A 164 -7.15 0.60 -5.58
N ASN A 165 -6.13 -0.08 -6.11
CA ASN A 165 -6.26 -1.37 -6.79
C ASN A 165 -5.99 -2.56 -5.88
N LYS A 166 -5.83 -2.32 -4.57
CA LYS A 166 -5.48 -3.28 -3.51
C LYS A 166 -4.20 -4.08 -3.81
N LEU A 167 -3.31 -3.53 -4.63
CA LEU A 167 -1.94 -4.03 -4.77
C LEU A 167 -1.18 -3.68 -3.48
N ASN A 168 -0.21 -4.50 -3.10
CA ASN A 168 0.48 -4.39 -1.81
C ASN A 168 1.99 -4.25 -1.93
N ILE A 169 2.54 -4.19 -3.15
CA ILE A 169 3.98 -4.09 -3.38
C ILE A 169 4.29 -3.01 -4.41
N PHE A 170 5.16 -2.09 -4.01
CA PHE A 170 5.86 -1.19 -4.90
C PHE A 170 7.30 -1.67 -5.03
N HIS A 171 7.60 -2.34 -6.16
CA HIS A 171 8.94 -2.79 -6.47
C HIS A 171 9.71 -1.62 -7.12
N TRP A 172 10.66 -1.08 -6.38
CA TRP A 172 11.35 0.14 -6.77
C TRP A 172 12.72 -0.22 -7.35
N HIS A 173 12.82 -0.21 -8.67
CA HIS A 173 14.08 -0.44 -9.39
C HIS A 173 14.85 0.88 -9.50
N ILE A 174 15.77 1.10 -8.56
CA ILE A 174 16.34 2.42 -8.27
C ILE A 174 17.67 2.67 -9.00
N THR A 175 18.43 1.60 -9.25
CA THR A 175 19.80 1.70 -9.77
C THR A 175 19.99 0.85 -11.00
N LYS A 176 20.84 1.30 -11.92
CA LYS A 176 21.23 0.53 -13.09
C LYS A 176 22.67 0.82 -13.53
N SER A 177 23.16 0.02 -14.47
CA SER A 177 24.45 0.11 -15.15
C SER A 177 24.82 1.48 -15.77
N TYR A 178 23.96 2.50 -15.72
CA TYR A 178 24.27 3.86 -16.19
C TYR A 178 23.76 4.98 -15.28
N SER A 179 23.13 4.66 -14.15
CA SER A 179 22.60 5.65 -13.21
C SER A 179 22.48 5.10 -11.80
N PHE A 180 22.80 5.95 -10.83
CA PHE A 180 22.67 5.66 -9.40
C PHE A 180 22.07 6.88 -8.72
N LEU A 181 20.76 6.85 -8.45
CA LEU A 181 20.03 8.02 -7.96
C LEU A 181 19.87 8.02 -6.43
N LEU A 182 20.11 6.88 -5.79
CA LEU A 182 19.95 6.71 -4.34
C LEU A 182 21.13 7.34 -3.59
N VAL A 183 20.89 8.27 -2.68
CA VAL A 183 21.95 8.80 -1.81
C VAL A 183 22.18 7.83 -0.65
N VAL A 184 23.32 7.13 -0.70
CA VAL A 184 23.77 6.26 0.39
C VAL A 184 24.71 7.07 1.29
N PRO A 185 24.37 7.34 2.58
CA PRO A 185 25.17 8.22 3.42
C PRO A 185 26.62 7.78 3.63
N SER A 186 26.88 6.47 3.62
CA SER A 186 28.24 5.93 3.72
C SER A 186 29.04 6.06 2.44
N GLU A 187 28.36 6.17 1.28
CA GLU A 187 28.97 6.20 -0.06
C GLU A 187 28.33 7.30 -0.93
N PRO A 188 28.43 8.58 -0.52
CA PRO A 188 27.74 9.69 -1.18
C PRO A 188 28.21 9.91 -2.63
N GLU A 189 29.45 9.48 -2.94
CA GLU A 189 30.01 9.59 -4.30
C GLU A 189 29.21 8.82 -5.35
N LEU A 190 28.51 7.75 -4.96
CA LEU A 190 27.72 6.92 -5.89
C LEU A 190 26.63 7.76 -6.55
N ALA A 191 25.86 8.51 -5.76
CA ALA A 191 24.84 9.40 -6.29
C ALA A 191 25.44 10.68 -6.90
N ALA A 192 26.53 11.20 -6.33
CA ALA A 192 27.18 12.40 -6.86
C ALA A 192 27.72 12.20 -8.29
N LYS A 193 28.21 11.00 -8.61
CA LYS A 193 28.74 10.65 -9.94
C LYS A 193 27.73 9.91 -10.83
N GLY A 194 26.73 9.26 -10.24
CA GLY A 194 25.77 8.41 -10.94
C GLY A 194 24.42 9.07 -11.24
N ALA A 195 24.09 10.20 -10.64
CA ALA A 195 22.84 10.91 -10.93
C ALA A 195 22.92 11.72 -12.23
N TYR A 196 21.78 11.91 -12.89
CA TYR A 196 21.68 12.73 -14.09
C TYR A 196 21.97 14.21 -13.82
N ARG A 197 21.52 14.70 -12.67
CA ARG A 197 21.67 16.08 -12.16
C ARG A 197 21.67 16.07 -10.65
N GLU A 198 22.12 17.16 -10.04
CA GLU A 198 22.20 17.30 -8.57
C GLU A 198 20.81 17.13 -7.91
N GLU A 199 19.77 17.64 -8.54
CA GLU A 199 18.39 17.62 -8.03
C GLU A 199 17.65 16.30 -8.32
N MET A 200 18.23 15.41 -9.12
CA MET A 200 17.62 14.14 -9.54
C MET A 200 18.15 12.98 -8.70
N LYS A 201 18.03 13.14 -7.37
CA LYS A 201 18.53 12.19 -6.37
C LYS A 201 17.45 11.89 -5.34
N TYR A 202 17.44 10.67 -4.83
CA TYR A 202 16.60 10.27 -3.70
C TYR A 202 17.45 10.32 -2.43
N THR A 203 17.18 11.30 -1.57
CA THR A 203 17.83 11.42 -0.27
C THR A 203 17.30 10.36 0.71
N ALA A 204 18.00 10.17 1.83
CA ALA A 204 17.50 9.30 2.91
C ALA A 204 16.13 9.76 3.45
N ALA A 205 15.88 11.08 3.44
CA ALA A 205 14.59 11.65 3.83
C ALA A 205 13.49 11.30 2.82
N ASP A 206 13.79 11.36 1.51
CA ASP A 206 12.86 10.99 0.45
C ASP A 206 12.49 9.51 0.53
N VAL A 207 13.49 8.63 0.69
CA VAL A 207 13.26 7.19 0.82
C VAL A 207 12.42 6.90 2.06
N LYS A 208 12.72 7.53 3.20
CA LYS A 208 11.92 7.39 4.41
C LYS A 208 10.47 7.83 4.17
N ARG A 209 10.26 8.96 3.51
CA ARG A 209 8.92 9.47 3.16
C ARG A 209 8.15 8.49 2.27
N VAL A 210 8.80 7.93 1.24
CA VAL A 210 8.18 6.94 0.34
C VAL A 210 7.81 5.66 1.10
N VAL A 211 8.69 5.17 1.98
CA VAL A 211 8.42 3.98 2.82
C VAL A 211 7.28 4.25 3.80
N GLU A 212 7.30 5.37 4.52
CA GLU A 212 6.25 5.74 5.48
C GLU A 212 4.90 5.89 4.78
N TYR A 213 4.86 6.56 3.63
CA TYR A 213 3.64 6.70 2.84
C TYR A 213 3.15 5.35 2.29
N GLY A 214 4.06 4.45 1.90
CA GLY A 214 3.74 3.06 1.57
C GLY A 214 3.03 2.37 2.74
N MET A 215 3.59 2.46 3.94
CA MET A 215 2.98 1.86 5.14
C MET A 215 1.59 2.43 5.46
N GLU A 216 1.38 3.74 5.27
CA GLU A 216 0.06 4.38 5.44
C GLU A 216 -1.00 3.86 4.45
N HIS A 217 -0.59 3.25 3.34
CA HIS A 217 -1.47 2.68 2.31
C HIS A 217 -1.38 1.14 2.25
N GLY A 218 -0.77 0.51 3.26
CA GLY A 218 -0.56 -0.95 3.27
C GLY A 218 0.28 -1.47 2.10
N VAL A 219 1.17 -0.65 1.54
CA VAL A 219 2.05 -0.97 0.41
C VAL A 219 3.48 -1.16 0.90
N ARG A 220 4.05 -2.33 0.64
CA ARG A 220 5.46 -2.64 0.91
C ARG A 220 6.33 -2.05 -0.20
N VAL A 221 7.27 -1.21 0.19
CA VAL A 221 8.30 -0.71 -0.72
C VAL A 221 9.46 -1.69 -0.72
N VAL A 222 9.72 -2.32 -1.87
CA VAL A 222 10.79 -3.30 -2.05
C VAL A 222 11.83 -2.66 -2.97
N PRO A 223 12.97 -2.17 -2.44
CA PRO A 223 14.01 -1.60 -3.28
C PRO A 223 14.77 -2.71 -4.00
N GLU A 224 15.13 -2.46 -5.25
CA GLU A 224 16.05 -3.26 -6.04
C GLU A 224 17.29 -2.43 -6.35
N ILE A 225 18.44 -2.97 -5.93
CA ILE A 225 19.76 -2.48 -6.33
C ILE A 225 20.32 -3.53 -7.28
N ASP A 226 20.28 -3.21 -8.58
CA ASP A 226 20.82 -4.08 -9.63
C ASP A 226 22.31 -4.32 -9.39
N MET A 227 22.68 -5.59 -9.24
CA MET A 227 24.08 -6.01 -9.10
C MET A 227 24.69 -6.16 -10.49
N PRO A 228 25.97 -5.80 -10.69
CA PRO A 228 26.54 -5.78 -12.03
C PRO A 228 26.47 -7.13 -12.72
N GLU A 229 25.76 -7.19 -13.85
CA GLU A 229 26.33 -7.84 -15.02
C GLU A 229 27.35 -6.86 -15.61
N ALA A 230 28.59 -7.29 -15.82
CA ALA A 230 29.74 -6.42 -16.07
C ALA A 230 29.52 -5.41 -17.22
N ARG A 231 29.07 -4.18 -16.91
CA ARG A 231 29.25 -2.99 -17.79
C ARG A 231 28.99 -1.63 -17.11
N LYS A 232 29.98 -0.74 -17.32
CA LYS A 232 30.03 0.74 -17.26
C LYS A 232 29.75 1.48 -15.93
N SER A 233 28.53 1.68 -15.41
CA SER A 233 28.37 2.47 -14.16
C SER A 233 28.92 1.76 -12.93
N THR A 234 28.84 0.43 -12.92
CA THR A 234 29.29 -0.38 -11.80
C THR A 234 30.81 -0.50 -11.70
N THR A 235 31.54 0.04 -12.67
CA THR A 235 33.01 0.07 -12.65
C THR A 235 33.54 0.80 -11.41
N TYR A 236 32.83 1.83 -10.93
CA TYR A 236 33.18 2.52 -9.68
C TYR A 236 32.92 1.65 -8.44
N LEU A 237 31.78 0.93 -8.39
CA LEU A 237 31.46 0.00 -7.30
C LEU A 237 32.43 -1.18 -7.25
N THR A 238 32.80 -1.75 -8.41
CA THR A 238 33.80 -2.83 -8.47
C THR A 238 35.18 -2.34 -8.06
N ASN A 239 35.57 -1.10 -8.36
CA ASN A 239 36.86 -0.55 -7.92
C ASN A 239 36.90 -0.27 -6.41
N GLN A 240 35.81 0.22 -5.82
CA GLN A 240 35.70 0.41 -4.36
C GLN A 240 35.66 -0.93 -3.60
N LEU A 241 34.89 -1.91 -4.10
CA LEU A 241 34.82 -3.25 -3.52
C LEU A 241 36.14 -4.03 -3.68
N GLN A 242 36.90 -3.82 -4.75
CA GLN A 242 38.24 -4.42 -4.91
C GLN A 242 39.30 -3.76 -4.02
N ASN A 243 39.15 -2.47 -3.69
CA ASN A 243 40.03 -1.76 -2.74
C ASN A 243 39.73 -2.09 -1.27
N LEU A 244 38.58 -2.70 -0.97
CA LEU A 244 38.22 -3.21 0.36
C LEU A 244 38.94 -4.53 0.75
N LYS A 245 40.08 -4.87 0.12
CA LYS A 245 41.04 -5.93 0.54
C LYS A 245 41.68 -5.70 1.94
N GLY A 246 41.02 -4.96 2.83
CA GLY A 246 41.31 -4.90 4.26
C GLY A 246 40.47 -5.87 5.11
N PHE A 247 39.40 -6.45 4.59
CA PHE A 247 38.57 -7.39 5.36
C PHE A 247 39.19 -8.81 5.34
N ARG A 248 40.22 -9.03 6.18
CA ARG A 248 40.68 -10.38 6.51
C ARG A 248 39.50 -11.16 7.09
N GLY A 249 39.13 -12.23 6.40
CA GLY A 249 38.02 -13.09 6.77
C GLY A 249 38.14 -13.61 8.20
N ARG A 250 37.07 -13.42 8.98
CA ARG A 250 36.68 -14.41 10.00
C ARG A 250 35.64 -15.30 9.35
N GLY A 251 36.01 -16.57 9.19
CA GLY A 251 35.24 -17.56 8.44
C GLY A 251 33.84 -17.76 9.01
N VAL A 252 32.84 -17.73 8.14
CA VAL A 252 31.53 -18.32 8.40
C VAL A 252 31.59 -19.76 7.90
N ARG A 253 31.54 -20.70 8.84
CA ARG A 253 31.44 -22.14 8.58
C ARG A 253 30.16 -22.43 7.79
N ARG A 254 30.28 -23.26 6.76
CA ARG A 254 29.17 -23.92 6.07
C ARG A 254 28.55 -24.99 6.97
N GLY A 255 27.23 -25.19 6.87
CA GLY A 255 26.56 -26.45 7.21
C GLY A 255 25.53 -26.36 8.32
N TRP A 256 24.24 -26.39 7.93
CA TRP A 256 23.18 -26.93 8.78
C TRP A 256 23.31 -28.46 8.85
N PRO A 257 23.25 -29.10 10.03
CA PRO A 257 23.21 -30.56 10.12
C PRO A 257 21.79 -31.10 9.92
N ILE A 258 21.67 -32.01 8.97
CA ILE A 258 20.59 -33.00 8.87
C ILE A 258 20.84 -34.06 9.95
N GLN A 259 19.94 -34.17 10.93
CA GLN A 259 19.88 -35.33 11.82
C GLN A 259 18.92 -36.36 11.21
N GLY A 260 19.47 -37.44 10.66
CA GLY A 260 18.77 -38.70 10.46
C GLY A 260 19.19 -39.67 11.56
N GLY A 261 18.24 -40.10 12.39
CA GLY A 261 18.41 -41.20 13.33
C GLY A 261 18.11 -42.53 12.64
N THR A 262 18.93 -43.54 12.96
CA THR A 262 18.70 -44.97 12.75
C THR A 262 17.51 -45.47 13.56
#